data_AF-A0A957T594-F1
#
_entry.id   AF-A0A957T594-F1
#
_cell.length_a   1.000
_cell.length_b   1.000
_cell.length_c   1.000
_cell.angle_alpha   90.00
_cell.angle_beta   90.00
_cell.angle_gamma   90.00
#
_symmetry.space_group_name_H-M   'P 1'
#
loop_
_entity.id
_entity.type
_entity.pdbx_description
1 polymer ?
#
loop_
_entity_poly.entity_id
_entity_poly.type
_entity_poly.pdbx_seq_one_letter_code
_entity_poly.pdbx_strand_id
1 'polypeptide(L)' 'MKFLLDMGLAQSTVYFLRSQGYDAVHLREQGLQRLPDESIVAKAIDEERVILTHDPSCACAYSPCFGAQELK' A
#
# COMPACT_ATOMS: atom_id res chain seq x y z
N MET A 1 -7.04 12.80 -0.72
CA MET A 1 -5.95 11.92 -0.24
C MET A 1 -5.54 11.00 -1.38
N LYS A 2 -4.23 10.73 -1.52
CA LYS A 2 -3.67 9.89 -2.57
C LYS A 2 -3.16 8.59 -1.99
N PHE A 3 -3.44 7.46 -2.64
CA PHE A 3 -3.04 6.13 -2.22
C PHE A 3 -2.14 5.49 -3.27
N LEU A 4 -1.11 4.79 -2.80
CA LEU A 4 -0.24 3.95 -3.60
C LEU A 4 -0.38 2.51 -3.11
N LEU A 5 -0.92 1.63 -3.95
CA LEU A 5 -1.21 0.25 -3.59
C LEU A 5 -0.08 -0.68 -4.06
N ASP A 6 0.42 -1.45 -3.10
CA ASP A 6 1.45 -2.47 -3.31
C ASP A 6 0.93 -3.68 -4.13
N MET A 7 1.86 -4.47 -4.66
CA MET A 7 1.62 -5.68 -5.46
C MET A 7 0.80 -6.76 -4.73
N GLY A 8 0.80 -6.75 -3.39
CA GLY A 8 0.00 -7.66 -2.57
C GLY A 8 -1.50 -7.33 -2.49
N LEU A 9 -1.90 -6.14 -2.96
CA LEU A 9 -3.31 -5.71 -2.94
C LEU A 9 -4.04 -6.06 -4.23
N ALA A 10 -5.34 -6.28 -4.13
CA ALA A 10 -6.18 -6.53 -5.29
C ALA A 10 -6.49 -5.23 -6.04
N GLN A 11 -6.54 -5.30 -7.38
CA GLN A 11 -6.95 -4.17 -8.22
C GLN A 11 -8.37 -3.66 -7.90
N SER A 12 -9.25 -4.53 -7.38
CA SER A 12 -10.58 -4.15 -6.88
C SER A 12 -10.52 -3.07 -5.79
N THR A 13 -9.49 -3.08 -4.95
CA THR A 13 -9.27 -2.06 -3.91
C THR A 13 -9.03 -0.67 -4.51
N VAL A 14 -8.33 -0.59 -5.65
CA VAL A 14 -8.14 0.68 -6.37
C VAL A 14 -9.49 1.22 -6.85
N TYR A 15 -10.31 0.38 -7.48
CA TYR A 15 -11.62 0.79 -7.98
C TYR A 15 -12.54 1.23 -6.84
N PHE A 16 -12.49 0.54 -5.70
CA PHE A 16 -13.22 0.94 -4.50
C PHE A 16 -12.78 2.31 -3.98
N LEU A 17 -11.47 2.54 -3.82
CA LEU A 17 -10.96 3.84 -3.35
C LEU A 17 -11.30 4.97 -4.32
N ARG A 18 -11.18 4.72 -5.64
CA ARG A 18 -11.60 5.68 -6.67
C ARG A 18 -13.09 5.96 -6.64
N SER A 19 -13.94 4.96 -6.40
CA SER A 19 -15.40 5.17 -6.30
C SER A 19 -15.81 5.99 -5.08
N GLN A 20 -14.99 5.98 -4.02
CA GLN A 20 -15.14 6.84 -2.84
C GLN A 20 -14.59 8.26 -3.06
N GLY A 21 -14.04 8.58 -4.24
CA GLY A 21 -13.49 9.89 -4.57
C GLY A 21 -12.02 10.09 -4.16
N TYR A 22 -11.31 9.01 -3.79
CA TYR A 22 -9.88 9.07 -3.53
C TYR A 22 -9.05 8.82 -4.79
N ASP A 23 -7.87 9.46 -4.86
CA ASP A 23 -6.90 9.16 -5.90
C ASP A 23 -6.12 7.92 -5.47
N ALA A 24 -6.35 6.78 -6.10
CA ALA A 24 -5.67 5.54 -5.81
C ALA A 24 -4.96 5.02 -7.06
N VAL A 25 -3.71 4.59 -6.91
CA VAL A 25 -2.89 4.05 -7.99
C VAL A 25 -2.24 2.74 -7.56
N HIS A 26 -2.34 1.71 -8.39
CA HIS A 26 -1.60 0.48 -8.17
C HIS A 26 -0.18 0.57 -8.73
N LEU A 27 0.82 0.03 -8.02
CA LEU A 27 2.17 -0.13 -8.58
C LEU A 27 2.16 -0.87 -9.93
N ARG A 28 1.25 -1.83 -10.12
CA ARG A 28 1.08 -2.56 -11.39
C ARG A 28 0.60 -1.65 -12.54
N GLU A 29 -0.32 -0.70 -12.28
CA GLU A 29 -0.82 0.22 -13.31
C GLU A 29 0.28 1.16 -13.82
N GLN A 30 1.29 1.44 -13.00
CA GLN A 30 2.43 2.27 -13.39
C GLN A 30 3.65 1.47 -13.88
N GLY A 31 3.54 0.14 -14.02
CA GLY A 31 4.67 -0.70 -14.41
C GLY A 31 5.76 -0.80 -13.33
N LEU A 32 5.45 -0.40 -12.10
CA LEU A 32 6.36 -0.27 -10.97
C LEU A 32 6.45 -1.54 -10.12
N GLN A 33 5.94 -2.67 -10.60
CA GLN A 33 5.98 -3.96 -9.90
C GLN A 33 7.37 -4.48 -9.53
N ARG A 34 8.45 -3.89 -10.05
CA ARG A 34 9.84 -4.26 -9.79
C ARG A 34 10.64 -3.15 -9.08
N LEU A 35 9.98 -2.06 -8.67
CA LEU A 35 10.68 -1.04 -7.91
C LEU A 35 11.07 -1.61 -6.54
N PRO A 36 12.31 -1.35 -6.08
CA PRO A 36 12.69 -1.69 -4.72
C PRO A 36 11.88 -0.87 -3.71
N ASP A 37 11.66 -1.44 -2.52
CA ASP A 37 10.84 -0.86 -1.45
C ASP A 37 11.24 0.59 -1.11
N GLU A 38 12.54 0.86 -1.06
CA GLU A 38 13.09 2.19 -0.81
C GLU A 38 12.60 3.26 -1.82
N SER A 39 12.45 2.86 -3.08
CA SER A 39 12.01 3.76 -4.14
C SER A 39 10.49 3.91 -4.16
N ILE A 40 9.75 2.88 -3.72
CA ILE A 40 8.30 2.98 -3.49
C ILE A 40 8.03 4.00 -2.37
N VAL A 41 8.80 3.94 -1.29
CA VAL A 41 8.72 4.89 -0.17
C VAL A 41 9.09 6.30 -0.61
N ALA A 42 10.22 6.46 -1.33
CA ALA A 42 10.64 7.76 -1.84
C ALA A 42 9.57 8.40 -2.75
N LYS A 43 8.96 7.61 -3.64
CA LYS A 43 7.87 8.06 -4.51
C LYS A 43 6.63 8.47 -3.71
N ALA A 44 6.28 7.71 -2.69
CA ALA A 44 5.12 8.03 -1.86
C ALA A 44 5.33 9.32 -1.07
N ILE A 45 6.55 9.56 -0.57
CA ILE A 45 6.90 10.81 0.11
C ILE A 45 6.87 11.99 -0.87
N ASP A 46 7.49 11.86 -2.05
CA ASP A 46 7.55 12.92 -3.08
C ASP A 46 6.15 13.31 -3.58
N GLU A 47 5.25 12.34 -3.73
CA GLU A 47 3.91 12.57 -4.26
C GLU A 47 2.83 12.75 -3.17
N GLU A 48 3.22 12.79 -1.89
CA GLU A 48 2.35 12.87 -0.72
C GLU A 48 1.25 11.78 -0.72
N ARG A 49 1.66 10.54 -0.99
CA ARG A 49 0.79 9.35 -1.05
C ARG A 49 0.91 8.49 0.20
N VAL A 50 -0.20 7.91 0.60
CA VAL A 50 -0.25 6.86 1.62
C VAL A 50 0.01 5.50 0.93
N ILE A 51 1.03 4.78 1.39
CA ILE A 51 1.32 3.43 0.90
C ILE A 51 0.38 2.45 1.60
N LEU A 52 -0.34 1.66 0.81
CA LEU A 52 -1.10 0.52 1.29
C LEU A 52 -0.33 -0.73 0.89
N THR A 53 0.18 -1.45 1.88
CA THR A 53 0.79 -2.77 1.71
C THR A 53 -0.06 -3.83 2.43
N HIS A 54 -0.06 -5.04 1.88
CA HIS A 54 -0.70 -6.20 2.50
C HIS A 54 0.35 -7.30 2.61
N ASP A 55 0.85 -7.50 3.82
CA ASP A 55 1.75 -8.59 4.14
C ASP A 55 0.91 -9.85 4.45
N PRO A 56 0.96 -10.91 3.60
CA PRO A 56 0.26 -12.15 3.89
C PRO A 56 0.89 -12.96 5.04
N SER A 57 1.92 -12.46 5.73
CA SER A 57 2.61 -13.14 6.82
C SER A 57 2.21 -12.62 8.22
N CYS A 58 0.91 -12.41 8.47
CA CYS A 58 0.40 -12.80 9.79
C CYS A 58 0.25 -14.33 9.76
N ALA A 59 1.36 -15.06 9.96
CA ALA A 59 1.31 -16.43 10.45
C ALA A 59 0.85 -16.42 11.91
N CYS A 60 -0.34 -15.87 12.11
CA CYS A 60 -1.05 -15.80 13.37
C CYS A 60 -1.88 -17.08 13.44
N ALA A 61 -1.20 -18.24 13.44
CA ALA A 61 -1.83 -19.51 13.80
C ALA A 61 -2.19 -19.51 15.30
N TYR A 62 -1.49 -18.73 16.15
CA TYR A 62 -1.79 -18.58 17.57
C TYR A 62 -1.28 -17.23 18.12
N SER A 63 -2.19 -16.26 18.33
CA SER A 63 -2.08 -15.06 19.19
C SER A 63 -2.27 -13.71 18.46
N PRO A 64 -3.07 -12.79 19.05
CA PRO A 64 -3.25 -11.43 18.53
C PRO A 64 -2.13 -10.52 19.05
N CYS A 65 -1.20 -10.13 18.16
CA CYS A 65 -0.29 -9.01 18.42
C CYS A 65 -0.77 -7.80 17.62
N PHE A 66 -1.62 -6.98 18.25
CA PHE A 66 -1.87 -5.61 17.79
C PHE A 66 -0.72 -4.73 18.30
N GLY A 67 0.26 -4.48 17.44
CA GLY A 67 1.30 -3.48 17.65
C GLY A 67 1.19 -2.41 16.57
N ALA A 68 0.45 -1.34 16.83
CA ALA A 68 0.56 -0.11 16.05
C ALA A 68 1.88 0.55 16.42
N GLN A 69 2.86 0.52 15.52
CA GLN A 69 4.13 1.19 15.74
C GLN A 69 4.05 2.59 15.12
N GLU A 70 3.79 3.59 15.96
CA GLU A 70 4.00 5.00 15.63
C GLU A 70 5.49 5.22 15.34
N LEU A 71 5.78 5.70 14.13
CA LEU A 71 7.11 6.19 13.73
C LEU A 71 7.47 7.40 14.61
N LYS A 72 8.57 7.29 15.35
CA LYS A 72 9.36 8.43 15.83
C LYS A 72 10.53 8.65 14.89
#